data_AF-A0A7J4FCI5-F1
#
_entry.id   AF-A0A7J4FCI5-F1
#
_cell.length_a   1.000
_cell.length_b   1.000
_cell.length_c   1.000
_cell.angle_alpha   90.00
_cell.angle_beta   90.00
_cell.angle_gamma   90.00
#
_symmetry.space_group_name_H-M   'P 1'
#
loop_
_entity.id
_entity.type
_entity.pdbx_description
1 polymer ?
#
loop_
_entity_poly.entity_id
_entity_poly.type
_entity_poly.pdbx_seq_one_letter_code
_entity_poly.pdbx_strand_id
1 'polypeptide(L)'
;MRRGSVFRTIGGLRAPKEALDIAILSLLVLVLCRNVLFREGIFLTGTDAPAILVLSSLPIRHGWEWLLSNWWPYYSLGHLSEWASPLSYLLTFLSWMVGAQLVYRLYVLAIPLVAALGMYLFSSRLVGSRAAGYASALVYLFNPRFLINLFVGHHYLLNLYAVCPLLFLLWDRVARSDDLRVCLAAGVLTSVFVITNNNAYALI
;
A
#
# COMPACT_ATOMS: atom_id res chain seq x y z
N MET A 1 26.24 -16.96 -29.50
CA MET A 1 25.68 -15.73 -28.90
C MET A 1 26.20 -15.58 -27.47
N ARG A 2 27.17 -14.68 -27.24
CA ARG A 2 27.74 -14.43 -25.92
C ARG A 2 26.76 -13.57 -25.10
N ARG A 3 26.08 -14.16 -24.11
CA ARG A 3 25.39 -13.37 -23.07
C ARG A 3 26.46 -12.70 -22.23
N GLY A 4 26.64 -11.39 -22.43
CA GLY A 4 27.50 -10.57 -21.59
C GLY A 4 27.07 -10.71 -20.13
N SER A 5 28.00 -11.17 -19.29
CA SER A 5 27.86 -11.23 -17.85
C SER A 5 27.90 -9.80 -17.30
N VAL A 6 26.77 -9.12 -17.34
CA VAL A 6 26.50 -7.93 -16.53
C VAL A 6 25.46 -8.36 -15.51
N PHE A 7 25.61 -7.92 -14.25
CA PHE A 7 24.85 -8.32 -13.06
C PHE A 7 25.43 -9.46 -12.22
N ARG A 8 26.65 -9.22 -11.72
CA ARG A 8 27.00 -9.62 -10.36
C ARG A 8 27.12 -8.36 -9.50
N THR A 9 26.08 -8.07 -8.73
CA THR A 9 26.17 -7.54 -7.36
C THR A 9 24.82 -7.74 -6.69
N ILE A 10 24.69 -8.90 -6.06
CA ILE A 10 23.77 -9.12 -4.95
C ILE A 10 24.49 -8.57 -3.72
N GLY A 11 23.86 -7.68 -2.98
CA GLY A 11 24.33 -7.26 -1.65
C GLY A 11 25.17 -5.98 -1.67
N GLY A 12 24.49 -4.84 -1.54
CA GLY A 12 25.12 -3.55 -1.36
C GLY A 12 24.29 -2.50 -2.06
N LEU A 13 23.51 -1.73 -1.30
CA LEU A 13 23.07 -0.42 -1.76
C LEU A 13 24.29 0.26 -2.41
N ARG A 14 24.11 1.00 -3.51
CA ARG A 14 25.12 2.00 -3.89
C ARG A 14 25.03 3.13 -2.85
N ALA A 15 25.59 2.84 -1.68
CA ALA A 15 24.97 3.05 -0.37
C ALA A 15 24.48 4.47 -0.01
N PRO A 16 25.23 5.55 -0.29
CA PRO A 16 24.81 6.86 0.19
C PRO A 16 23.74 7.49 -0.71
N LYS A 17 23.81 7.27 -2.03
CA LYS A 17 22.98 8.04 -2.96
C LYS A 17 21.57 7.45 -3.11
N GLU A 18 21.43 6.13 -3.16
CA GLU A 18 20.10 5.48 -3.16
C GLU A 18 19.37 5.72 -1.84
N ALA A 19 20.09 5.67 -0.72
CA ALA A 19 19.53 6.03 0.59
C ALA A 19 19.06 7.49 0.62
N LEU A 20 19.82 8.40 0.00
CA LEU A 20 19.42 9.80 -0.12
C LEU A 20 18.13 9.96 -0.93
N ASP A 21 17.99 9.29 -2.08
CA ASP A 21 16.76 9.35 -2.89
C ASP A 21 15.55 8.85 -2.09
N ILE A 22 15.70 7.71 -1.40
CA ILE A 22 14.66 7.12 -0.55
C ILE A 22 14.31 8.06 0.60
N ALA A 23 15.30 8.68 1.24
CA ALA A 23 15.08 9.64 2.32
C ALA A 23 14.32 10.88 1.83
N ILE A 24 14.69 11.42 0.65
CA ILE A 24 13.99 12.57 0.06
C ILE A 24 12.55 12.20 -0.31
N LEU A 25 12.32 11.06 -0.96
CA LEU A 25 10.97 10.60 -1.29
C LEU A 25 10.11 10.40 -0.02
N SER A 26 10.69 9.81 1.02
CA SER A 26 10.02 9.61 2.30
C SER A 26 9.66 10.94 2.96
N LEU A 27 10.58 11.92 2.92
CA LEU A 27 10.34 13.26 3.43
C LEU A 27 9.24 13.99 2.65
N LEU A 28 9.23 13.88 1.32
CA LEU A 28 8.19 14.44 0.47
C LEU A 28 6.82 13.87 0.80
N VAL A 29 6.72 12.55 0.98
CA VAL A 29 5.49 11.88 1.40
C VAL A 29 5.05 12.35 2.79
N LEU A 30 5.98 12.48 3.74
CA LEU A 30 5.68 13.01 5.08
C LEU A 30 5.15 14.46 5.01
N VAL A 31 5.73 15.30 4.14
CA VAL A 31 5.24 16.67 3.90
C VAL A 31 3.85 16.66 3.28
N LEU A 32 3.60 15.77 2.31
CA LEU A 32 2.28 15.61 1.67
C LEU A 32 1.20 15.21 2.69
N CYS A 33 1.52 14.26 3.57
CA CYS A 33 0.60 13.74 4.58
C CYS A 33 0.58 14.53 5.89
N ARG A 34 1.38 15.61 6.03
CA ARG A 34 1.62 16.31 7.30
C ARG A 34 0.34 16.72 8.04
N ASN A 35 -0.67 17.18 7.29
CA ASN A 35 -1.90 17.68 7.90
C ASN A 35 -2.71 16.54 8.50
N VAL A 36 -2.78 15.38 7.83
CA VAL A 36 -3.49 14.20 8.33
C VAL A 36 -2.75 13.58 9.53
N LEU A 37 -1.41 13.62 9.51
CA LEU A 37 -0.59 13.06 10.57
C LEU A 37 -0.61 13.87 11.86
N PHE A 38 -0.46 15.19 11.76
CA PHE A 38 -0.13 16.03 12.91
C PHE A 38 -1.25 16.97 13.35
N ARG A 39 -2.28 17.22 12.53
CA ARG A 39 -3.42 18.03 12.98
C ARG A 39 -4.51 17.16 13.59
N GLU A 40 -4.93 17.53 14.79
CA GLU A 40 -6.07 16.90 15.45
C GLU A 40 -7.37 17.25 14.73
N GLY A 41 -8.33 16.32 14.74
CA GLY A 41 -9.64 16.49 14.12
C GLY A 41 -9.67 16.50 12.58
N ILE A 42 -8.51 16.43 11.90
CA ILE A 42 -8.48 16.35 10.43
C ILE A 42 -8.54 14.88 9.99
N PHE A 43 -9.58 14.57 9.24
CA PHE A 43 -9.73 13.34 8.47
C PHE A 43 -9.69 13.66 6.98
N LEU A 44 -9.31 12.67 6.18
CA LEU A 44 -9.54 12.75 4.74
C LEU A 44 -11.04 12.89 4.49
N THR A 45 -11.41 13.61 3.44
CA THR A 45 -12.82 13.73 3.05
C THR A 45 -13.30 12.41 2.46
N GLY A 46 -14.60 12.29 2.17
CA GLY A 46 -15.20 11.09 1.61
C GLY A 46 -15.76 10.11 2.65
N THR A 47 -16.53 9.14 2.17
CA THR A 47 -17.26 8.17 2.99
C THR A 47 -16.40 6.98 3.44
N ASP A 48 -15.35 6.68 2.68
CA ASP A 48 -14.50 5.51 2.87
C ASP A 48 -13.51 5.69 4.03
N ALA A 49 -13.08 6.93 4.28
CA ALA A 49 -12.16 7.28 5.36
C ALA A 49 -12.75 6.97 6.76
N PRO A 50 -13.97 7.43 7.11
CA PRO A 50 -14.65 7.01 8.33
C PRO A 50 -14.91 5.50 8.38
N ALA A 51 -15.20 4.85 7.23
CA ALA A 51 -15.49 3.43 7.18
C ALA A 51 -14.32 2.58 7.69
N ILE A 52 -13.08 2.90 7.29
CA ILE A 52 -11.89 2.19 7.81
C ILE A 52 -11.72 2.36 9.32
N LEU A 53 -11.99 3.55 9.85
CA LEU A 53 -11.87 3.81 11.28
C LEU A 53 -12.95 3.05 12.08
N VAL A 54 -14.18 3.03 11.56
CA VAL A 54 -15.28 2.25 12.14
C VAL A 54 -14.94 0.75 12.09
N LEU A 55 -14.53 0.23 10.94
CA LEU A 55 -14.15 -1.17 10.76
C LEU A 55 -13.05 -1.63 11.70
N SER A 56 -12.01 -0.82 11.83
CA SER A 56 -10.88 -1.16 12.70
C SER A 56 -11.18 -0.96 14.20
N SER A 57 -12.30 -0.31 14.54
CA SER A 57 -12.74 -0.10 15.93
C SER A 57 -13.88 -1.03 16.38
N LEU A 58 -14.66 -1.60 15.45
CA LEU A 58 -15.79 -2.48 15.77
C LEU A 58 -15.39 -3.79 16.48
N PRO A 59 -14.31 -4.49 16.08
CA PRO A 59 -13.82 -5.67 16.79
C PRO A 59 -13.31 -5.37 18.20
N ILE A 60 -12.90 -4.13 18.48
CA ILE A 60 -12.56 -3.69 19.83
C ILE A 60 -13.80 -3.68 20.73
N ARG A 61 -14.96 -3.33 20.16
CA ARG A 61 -16.23 -3.24 20.89
C ARG A 61 -16.97 -4.57 20.97
N HIS A 62 -16.91 -5.37 19.92
CA HIS A 62 -17.72 -6.59 19.74
C HIS A 62 -16.92 -7.90 19.82
N GLY A 63 -15.60 -7.83 19.99
CA GLY A 63 -14.71 -9.00 20.02
C GLY A 63 -14.21 -9.44 18.64
N TRP A 64 -13.18 -10.31 18.63
CA TRP A 64 -12.59 -10.86 17.40
C TRP A 64 -13.57 -11.68 16.56
N GLU A 65 -14.58 -12.28 17.20
CA GLU A 65 -15.69 -13.01 16.57
C GLU A 65 -16.33 -12.16 15.45
N TRP A 66 -16.38 -10.84 15.67
CA TRP A 66 -16.96 -9.89 14.72
C TRP A 66 -16.17 -9.80 13.41
N LEU A 67 -14.85 -10.10 13.43
CA LEU A 67 -14.03 -10.19 12.22
C LEU A 67 -14.32 -11.45 11.39
N LEU A 68 -14.93 -12.46 12.00
CA LEU A 68 -15.39 -13.67 11.31
C LEU A 68 -16.86 -13.54 10.86
N SER A 69 -17.59 -12.58 11.43
CA SER A 69 -18.94 -12.24 11.01
C SER A 69 -18.91 -11.34 9.78
N ASN A 70 -19.31 -11.87 8.64
CA ASN A 70 -19.62 -11.05 7.48
C ASN A 70 -20.96 -10.30 7.63
N TRP A 71 -21.65 -10.35 8.77
CA TRP A 71 -22.94 -9.69 8.95
C TRP A 71 -22.82 -8.31 9.57
N TRP A 72 -23.32 -7.29 8.86
CA TRP A 72 -23.43 -5.91 9.36
C TRP A 72 -24.85 -5.59 9.82
N PRO A 73 -25.10 -5.48 11.13
CA PRO A 73 -26.45 -5.24 11.67
C PRO A 73 -26.89 -3.78 11.59
N TYR A 74 -26.03 -2.86 11.14
CA TYR A 74 -26.31 -1.41 11.12
C TYR A 74 -27.13 -0.95 9.90
N TYR A 75 -27.38 -1.84 8.94
CA TYR A 75 -28.32 -1.60 7.84
C TYR A 75 -29.72 -2.09 8.22
N SER A 76 -30.78 -1.45 7.71
CA SER A 76 -32.16 -1.75 8.09
C SER A 76 -32.59 -3.22 7.89
N LEU A 77 -31.97 -3.93 6.96
CA LEU A 77 -32.18 -5.37 6.73
C LEU A 77 -30.92 -6.20 6.98
N GLY A 78 -29.90 -5.57 7.58
CA GLY A 78 -28.53 -6.04 7.57
C GLY A 78 -27.91 -6.08 6.18
N HIS A 79 -26.59 -6.28 6.14
CA HIS A 79 -25.82 -6.35 4.90
C HIS A 79 -24.67 -7.33 5.07
N LEU A 80 -24.33 -8.09 4.03
CA LEU A 80 -23.11 -8.88 4.02
C LEU A 80 -21.93 -7.95 3.76
N SER A 81 -21.04 -7.84 4.73
CA SER A 81 -19.81 -7.08 4.66
C SER A 81 -18.87 -7.69 3.64
N GLU A 82 -18.52 -6.90 2.63
CA GLU A 82 -17.40 -7.21 1.74
C GLU A 82 -16.04 -6.89 2.39
N TRP A 83 -16.04 -6.36 3.62
CA TRP A 83 -14.86 -5.77 4.24
C TRP A 83 -13.95 -6.77 4.95
N ALA A 84 -14.26 -8.07 4.92
CA ALA A 84 -13.40 -9.14 5.43
C ALA A 84 -12.21 -9.39 4.48
N SER A 85 -11.20 -8.52 4.56
CA SER A 85 -9.96 -8.62 3.80
C SER A 85 -8.75 -8.84 4.72
N PRO A 86 -7.67 -9.50 4.25
CA PRO A 86 -6.41 -9.61 5.00
C PRO A 86 -5.92 -8.28 5.57
N LEU A 87 -6.07 -7.20 4.80
CA LEU A 87 -5.73 -5.85 5.26
C LEU A 87 -6.62 -5.39 6.42
N SER A 88 -7.92 -5.65 6.37
CA SER A 88 -8.85 -5.31 7.46
C SER A 88 -8.50 -6.04 8.77
N TYR A 89 -8.11 -7.31 8.69
CA TYR A 89 -7.62 -8.08 9.84
C TYR A 89 -6.36 -7.46 10.43
N LEU A 90 -5.39 -7.11 9.58
CA LEU A 90 -4.14 -6.46 10.01
C LEU A 90 -4.42 -5.10 10.68
N LEU A 91 -5.22 -4.24 10.04
CA LEU A 91 -5.54 -2.92 10.58
C LEU A 91 -6.28 -3.05 11.92
N THR A 92 -7.20 -4.01 12.05
CA THR A 92 -7.88 -4.27 13.33
C THR A 92 -6.90 -4.70 14.41
N PHE A 93 -6.03 -5.67 14.10
CA PHE A 93 -5.03 -6.15 15.05
C PHE A 93 -4.14 -5.00 15.54
N LEU A 94 -3.65 -4.16 14.62
CA LEU A 94 -2.88 -2.98 14.99
C LEU A 94 -3.70 -1.99 15.82
N SER A 95 -4.99 -1.82 15.52
CA SER A 95 -5.87 -0.90 16.24
C SER A 95 -6.11 -1.34 17.68
N TRP A 96 -6.05 -2.64 17.98
CA TRP A 96 -6.02 -3.14 19.36
C TRP A 96 -4.76 -2.75 20.12
N MET A 97 -3.61 -2.72 19.45
CA MET A 97 -2.35 -2.44 20.11
C MET A 97 -2.13 -0.95 20.38
N VAL A 98 -2.50 -0.08 19.43
CA VAL A 98 -2.13 1.34 19.47
C VAL A 98 -3.29 2.31 19.21
N GLY A 99 -4.50 1.80 19.02
CA GLY A 99 -5.71 2.60 18.77
C GLY A 99 -5.96 2.90 17.29
N ALA A 100 -7.25 2.86 16.90
CA ALA A 100 -7.68 2.99 15.51
C ALA A 100 -7.28 4.31 14.85
N GLN A 101 -7.25 5.41 15.62
CA GLN A 101 -6.86 6.72 15.10
C GLN A 101 -5.41 6.74 14.61
N LEU A 102 -4.49 6.18 15.39
CA LEU A 102 -3.08 6.15 15.03
C LEU A 102 -2.85 5.21 13.85
N VAL A 103 -3.50 4.03 13.85
CA VAL A 103 -3.43 3.09 12.74
C VAL A 103 -3.91 3.72 11.43
N TYR A 104 -5.03 4.42 11.46
CA TYR A 104 -5.54 5.13 10.29
C TYR A 104 -4.52 6.15 9.75
N ARG A 105 -3.92 6.96 10.62
CA ARG A 105 -2.88 7.94 10.24
C ARG A 105 -1.65 7.28 9.61
N LEU A 106 -1.17 6.19 10.22
CA LEU A 106 -0.04 5.43 9.70
C LEU A 106 -0.38 4.75 8.38
N TYR A 107 -1.60 4.26 8.22
CA TYR A 107 -2.08 3.67 6.98
C TYR A 107 -2.12 4.70 5.83
N VAL A 108 -2.69 5.89 6.08
CA VAL A 108 -2.71 7.00 5.10
C VAL A 108 -1.30 7.42 4.69
N LEU A 109 -0.32 7.36 5.60
CA LEU A 109 1.09 7.61 5.28
C LEU A 109 1.74 6.46 4.50
N ALA A 110 1.43 5.22 4.88
CA ALA A 110 2.06 4.03 4.31
C ALA A 110 1.74 3.88 2.82
N ILE A 111 0.50 4.17 2.39
CA ILE A 111 0.07 4.06 0.99
C ILE A 111 0.99 4.86 0.04
N PRO A 112 1.08 6.20 0.12
CA PRO A 112 1.92 6.99 -0.79
C PRO A 112 3.40 6.68 -0.63
N LEU A 113 3.85 6.27 0.56
CA LEU A 113 5.23 5.87 0.79
C LEU A 113 5.56 4.59 -0.01
N VAL A 114 4.73 3.56 0.13
CA VAL A 114 4.89 2.29 -0.57
C VAL A 114 4.76 2.49 -2.09
N ALA A 115 3.81 3.31 -2.54
CA ALA A 115 3.65 3.68 -3.95
C ALA A 115 4.92 4.33 -4.53
N ALA A 116 5.44 5.38 -3.88
CA ALA A 116 6.60 6.12 -4.35
C ALA A 116 7.87 5.27 -4.34
N LEU A 117 8.13 4.55 -3.24
CA LEU A 117 9.32 3.70 -3.09
C LEU A 117 9.25 2.48 -4.02
N GLY A 118 8.08 1.85 -4.13
CA GLY A 118 7.86 0.73 -5.06
C GLY A 118 8.13 1.15 -6.50
N MET A 119 7.61 2.30 -6.93
CA MET A 119 7.85 2.83 -8.27
C MET A 119 9.31 3.22 -8.50
N TYR A 120 9.96 3.83 -7.52
CA TYR A 120 11.39 4.13 -7.57
C TYR A 120 12.23 2.87 -7.79
N LEU A 121 12.00 1.84 -6.98
CA LEU A 121 12.74 0.57 -7.05
C LEU A 121 12.45 -0.18 -8.36
N PHE A 122 11.20 -0.21 -8.79
CA PHE A 122 10.80 -0.83 -10.04
C PHE A 122 11.47 -0.16 -11.26
N SER A 123 11.27 1.14 -11.44
CA SER A 123 11.80 1.87 -12.60
C SER A 123 13.33 1.95 -12.60
N SER A 124 13.96 2.16 -11.44
CA SER A 124 15.43 2.21 -11.36
C SER A 124 16.08 0.88 -11.74
N ARG A 125 15.45 -0.24 -11.37
CA ARG A 125 15.90 -1.59 -11.75
C ARG A 125 15.62 -1.89 -13.21
N LEU A 126 14.43 -1.56 -13.71
CA LEU A 126 14.02 -1.85 -15.08
C LEU A 126 14.90 -1.12 -16.10
N VAL A 127 15.17 0.17 -15.86
CA VAL A 127 15.96 1.04 -16.76
C VAL A 127 17.46 0.99 -16.44
N GLY A 128 17.83 0.62 -15.21
CA GLY A 128 19.21 0.70 -14.74
C GLY A 128 19.67 2.12 -14.39
N SER A 129 18.74 3.06 -14.20
CA SER A 129 19.02 4.49 -13.92
C SER A 129 18.26 5.00 -12.69
N ARG A 130 18.99 5.54 -11.72
CA ARG A 130 18.42 6.17 -10.52
C ARG A 130 17.60 7.41 -10.83
N ALA A 131 18.06 8.23 -11.78
CA ALA A 131 17.33 9.42 -12.21
C ALA A 131 15.97 9.04 -12.82
N ALA A 132 15.93 7.96 -13.62
CA ALA A 132 14.68 7.44 -14.16
C ALA A 132 13.75 6.94 -13.04
N GLY A 133 14.28 6.18 -12.07
CA GLY A 133 13.51 5.74 -10.91
C GLY A 133 12.91 6.91 -10.11
N TYR A 134 13.71 7.93 -9.83
CA TYR A 134 13.27 9.11 -9.09
C TYR A 134 12.22 9.92 -9.86
N ALA A 135 12.44 10.15 -11.16
CA ALA A 135 11.47 10.84 -12.01
C ALA A 135 10.14 10.06 -12.09
N SER A 136 10.19 8.73 -12.27
CA SER A 136 8.99 7.88 -12.26
C SER A 136 8.24 7.96 -10.92
N ALA A 137 8.96 7.91 -9.80
CA ALA A 137 8.35 7.98 -8.47
C ALA A 137 7.64 9.33 -8.23
N LEU A 138 8.25 10.45 -8.64
CA LEU A 138 7.62 11.76 -8.55
C LEU A 138 6.37 11.86 -9.43
N VAL A 139 6.45 11.44 -10.69
CA VAL A 139 5.30 11.45 -11.61
C VAL A 139 4.16 10.57 -11.07
N TYR A 140 4.51 9.43 -10.47
CA TYR A 140 3.53 8.51 -9.89
C TYR A 140 2.86 9.10 -8.63
N LEU A 141 3.66 9.65 -7.71
CA LEU A 141 3.18 10.23 -6.46
C LEU A 141 2.33 11.49 -6.69
N PHE A 142 2.72 12.34 -7.64
CA PHE A 142 2.00 13.58 -7.97
C PHE A 142 1.01 13.41 -9.14
N ASN A 143 0.64 12.17 -9.46
CA ASN A 143 -0.42 11.91 -10.43
C ASN A 143 -1.75 12.49 -9.88
N PRO A 144 -2.47 13.34 -10.65
CA PRO A 144 -3.71 13.95 -10.18
C PRO A 144 -4.77 12.94 -9.70
N ARG A 145 -4.88 11.79 -10.37
CA ARG A 145 -5.84 10.73 -10.00
C ARG A 145 -5.44 10.07 -8.68
N PHE A 146 -4.15 9.85 -8.45
CA PHE A 146 -3.65 9.35 -7.17
C PHE A 146 -3.96 10.34 -6.03
N LEU A 147 -3.65 11.62 -6.24
CA LEU A 147 -3.88 12.66 -5.23
C LEU A 147 -5.37 12.86 -4.92
N ILE A 148 -6.25 12.85 -5.93
CA ILE A 148 -7.70 12.93 -5.71
C ILE A 148 -8.18 11.75 -4.86
N ASN A 149 -7.80 10.52 -5.23
CA ASN A 149 -8.16 9.34 -4.45
C ASN A 149 -7.59 9.38 -3.03
N LEU A 150 -6.40 9.95 -2.84
CA LEU A 150 -5.77 10.12 -1.54
C LEU A 150 -6.56 11.09 -0.68
N PHE A 151 -6.92 12.26 -1.20
CA PHE A 151 -7.60 13.29 -0.42
C PHE A 151 -9.08 12.99 -0.16
N VAL A 152 -9.74 12.28 -1.08
CA VAL A 152 -11.13 11.79 -0.94
C VAL A 152 -11.20 10.44 -0.19
N GLY A 153 -10.05 9.89 0.23
CA GLY A 153 -10.03 8.70 1.08
C GLY A 153 -10.46 7.41 0.37
N HIS A 154 -10.34 7.29 -0.95
CA HIS A 154 -10.66 6.07 -1.70
C HIS A 154 -9.60 4.97 -1.50
N HIS A 155 -9.56 4.45 -0.29
CA HIS A 155 -8.50 3.58 0.21
C HIS A 155 -8.32 2.28 -0.60
N TYR A 156 -9.39 1.74 -1.18
CA TYR A 156 -9.30 0.59 -2.08
C TYR A 156 -8.50 0.87 -3.35
N LEU A 157 -8.83 1.97 -4.03
CA LEU A 157 -8.10 2.37 -5.22
C LEU A 157 -6.64 2.67 -4.88
N LEU A 158 -6.41 3.34 -3.74
CA LEU A 158 -5.07 3.66 -3.27
C LEU A 158 -4.20 2.44 -2.96
N ASN A 159 -4.79 1.35 -2.44
CA ASN A 159 -4.07 0.09 -2.25
C ASN A 159 -3.59 -0.49 -3.57
N LEU A 160 -4.38 -0.37 -4.64
CA LEU A 160 -3.96 -0.75 -5.98
C LEU A 160 -2.71 0.03 -6.41
N TYR A 161 -2.75 1.36 -6.26
CA TYR A 161 -1.59 2.22 -6.58
C TYR A 161 -0.35 1.89 -5.74
N ALA A 162 -0.52 1.59 -4.46
CA ALA A 162 0.61 1.28 -3.58
C ALA A 162 1.28 -0.06 -3.94
N VAL A 163 0.50 -1.11 -4.17
CA VAL A 163 1.02 -2.48 -4.29
C VAL A 163 1.46 -2.83 -5.72
N CYS A 164 0.85 -2.24 -6.75
CA CYS A 164 1.17 -2.55 -8.15
C CYS A 164 2.66 -2.46 -8.51
N PRO A 165 3.41 -1.39 -8.18
CA PRO A 165 4.84 -1.32 -8.50
C PRO A 165 5.67 -2.44 -7.86
N LEU A 166 5.31 -2.85 -6.64
CA LEU A 166 5.97 -3.95 -5.94
C LEU A 166 5.66 -5.30 -6.59
N LEU A 167 4.42 -5.51 -7.04
CA LEU A 167 4.05 -6.70 -7.80
C LEU A 167 4.86 -6.80 -9.09
N PHE A 168 4.93 -5.73 -9.88
CA PHE A 168 5.72 -5.72 -11.11
C PHE A 168 7.22 -5.96 -10.83
N LEU A 169 7.75 -5.39 -9.75
CA LEU A 169 9.13 -5.62 -9.33
C LEU A 169 9.39 -7.09 -8.97
N LEU A 170 8.48 -7.73 -8.25
CA LEU A 170 8.61 -9.15 -7.87
C LEU A 170 8.45 -10.06 -9.10
N TRP A 171 7.47 -9.81 -9.95
CA TRP A 171 7.23 -10.61 -11.16
C TRP A 171 8.34 -10.47 -12.20
N ASP A 172 8.92 -9.26 -12.37
CA ASP A 172 10.14 -9.08 -13.17
C ASP A 172 11.30 -9.93 -12.62
N ARG A 173 11.39 -10.03 -11.29
CA ARG A 173 12.43 -10.84 -10.64
C ARG A 173 12.18 -12.34 -10.78
N VAL A 174 10.93 -12.79 -10.68
CA VAL A 174 10.53 -14.18 -10.96
C VAL A 174 10.89 -14.56 -12.40
N ALA A 175 10.58 -13.70 -13.37
CA ALA A 175 10.86 -13.96 -14.79
C ALA A 175 12.37 -14.09 -15.09
N ARG A 176 13.24 -13.57 -14.22
CA ARG A 176 14.71 -13.55 -14.39
C ARG A 176 15.46 -14.48 -13.45
N SER A 177 14.79 -15.13 -12.50
CA SER A 177 15.43 -15.87 -11.41
C SER A 177 14.61 -17.09 -11.02
N ASP A 178 15.25 -18.25 -10.92
CA ASP A 178 14.65 -19.48 -10.38
C ASP A 178 14.65 -19.51 -8.83
N ASP A 179 14.66 -18.34 -8.19
CA ASP A 179 14.69 -18.27 -6.72
C ASP A 179 13.29 -18.50 -6.17
N LEU A 180 13.07 -19.70 -5.61
CA LEU A 180 11.81 -20.10 -5.00
C LEU A 180 11.30 -19.08 -3.97
N ARG A 181 12.18 -18.40 -3.23
CA ARG A 181 11.77 -17.39 -2.24
C ARG A 181 11.10 -16.20 -2.91
N VAL A 182 11.62 -15.78 -4.07
CA VAL A 182 11.04 -14.68 -4.86
C VAL A 182 9.71 -15.13 -5.46
N CYS A 183 9.64 -16.36 -5.98
CA CYS A 183 8.39 -16.93 -6.50
C CYS A 183 7.30 -17.00 -5.43
N LEU A 184 7.63 -17.51 -4.24
CA LEU A 184 6.71 -17.57 -3.09
C LEU A 184 6.28 -16.18 -2.65
N ALA A 185 7.21 -15.22 -2.52
CA ALA A 185 6.87 -13.85 -2.16
C ALA A 185 5.96 -13.19 -3.20
N ALA A 186 6.22 -13.37 -4.49
CA ALA A 186 5.38 -12.86 -5.57
C ALA A 186 3.98 -13.50 -5.53
N GLY A 187 3.90 -14.81 -5.35
CA GLY A 187 2.64 -15.55 -5.22
C GLY A 187 1.82 -15.06 -4.03
N VAL A 188 2.40 -15.04 -2.83
CA VAL A 188 1.74 -14.57 -1.60
C VAL A 188 1.27 -13.13 -1.74
N LEU A 189 2.13 -12.22 -2.22
CA LEU A 189 1.75 -10.81 -2.38
C LEU A 189 0.63 -10.65 -3.42
N THR A 190 0.68 -11.41 -4.52
CA THR A 190 -0.38 -11.42 -5.54
C THR A 190 -1.69 -11.94 -4.97
N SER A 191 -1.67 -13.03 -4.20
CA SER A 191 -2.87 -13.57 -3.55
C SER A 191 -3.46 -12.57 -2.55
N VAL A 192 -2.64 -11.98 -1.68
CA VAL A 192 -3.09 -10.94 -0.74
C VAL A 192 -3.68 -9.75 -1.50
N PHE A 193 -3.04 -9.32 -2.58
CA PHE A 193 -3.53 -8.23 -3.43
C PHE A 193 -4.89 -8.55 -4.04
N VAL A 194 -5.06 -9.74 -4.65
CA VAL A 194 -6.33 -10.16 -5.25
C VAL A 194 -7.44 -10.25 -4.21
N ILE A 195 -7.18 -10.90 -3.07
CA ILE A 195 -8.18 -11.05 -2.01
C ILE A 195 -8.56 -9.68 -1.43
N THR A 196 -7.59 -8.77 -1.24
CA THR A 196 -7.85 -7.44 -0.66
C THR A 196 -8.61 -6.52 -1.61
N ASN A 197 -8.42 -6.69 -2.92
CA ASN A 197 -9.01 -5.80 -3.93
C ASN A 197 -10.14 -6.44 -4.74
N ASN A 198 -10.61 -7.64 -4.37
CA ASN A 198 -11.67 -8.34 -5.10
C ASN A 198 -12.96 -7.49 -5.21
N ASN A 199 -13.22 -6.63 -4.21
CA ASN A 199 -14.39 -5.74 -4.20
C ASN A 199 -14.27 -4.57 -5.19
N ALA A 200 -13.06 -4.19 -5.61
CA ALA A 200 -12.88 -3.12 -6.60
C ALA A 200 -13.39 -3.53 -7.99
N TYR A 201 -13.52 -4.84 -8.25
CA TYR A 201 -14.01 -5.38 -9.51
C TYR A 201 -15.54 -5.57 -9.56
N ALA A 202 -16.24 -5.39 -8.43
CA ALA A 202 -17.71 -5.41 -8.40
C ALA A 202 -18.35 -4.07 -8.79
N LEU A 203 -17.54 -3.02 -8.98
CA LEU A 203 -17.96 -1.63 -9.27
C LEU A 203 -17.63 -1.17 -10.71
N ILE A 204 -17.24 -2.08 -11.60
CA ILE A 204 -17.08 -1.87 -13.05
C ILE A 204 -18.09 -2.76 -13.76
#